data_AF-E6PVM4-F1
#
_entry.id   AF-E6PVM4-F1
#
_cell.length_a   1.000
_cell.length_b   1.000
_cell.length_c   1.000
_cell.angle_alpha   90.00
_cell.angle_beta   90.00
_cell.angle_gamma   90.00
#
_symmetry.space_group_name_H-M   'P 1'
#
loop_
_entity.id
_entity.type
_entity.pdbx_description
1 polymer ?
#
loop_
_entity_poly.entity_id
_entity_poly.type
_entity_poly.pdbx_seq_one_letter_code
_entity_poly.pdbx_strand_id
1 'polypeptide(L)'
;MSGTLNGGARSRGALLRRMLTAWLALPQAWAADAPAATPTDVPKIFVGANLAQGEKTYNELKCAACHAERMMGSTSAMHTRPDRKVHNAMELRGFTQMCVTQLNHSLFPEEVTDIAAYLNKAYYHFK
;
A
#
# COMPACT_ATOMS: atom_id res chain seq x y z
N MET A 1 -14.83 46.49 -43.71
CA MET A 1 -16.00 45.72 -44.18
C MET A 1 -16.60 45.05 -42.96
N SER A 2 -17.62 45.71 -42.40
CA SER A 2 -18.99 45.15 -42.33
C SER A 2 -19.03 44.06 -41.26
N GLY A 3 -19.50 44.34 -40.05
CA GLY A 3 -20.92 44.64 -39.78
C GLY A 3 -21.70 43.32 -39.92
N THR A 4 -22.46 42.82 -38.96
CA THR A 4 -23.33 43.46 -37.95
C THR A 4 -23.84 42.30 -37.09
N LEU A 5 -23.75 42.37 -35.75
CA LEU A 5 -24.85 42.77 -34.85
C LEU A 5 -26.16 42.00 -35.11
N ASN A 6 -26.53 41.11 -34.19
CA ASN A 6 -27.85 41.11 -33.54
C ASN A 6 -27.87 39.97 -32.50
N GLY A 7 -28.35 40.11 -31.28
CA GLY A 7 -29.11 41.22 -30.73
C GLY A 7 -30.10 40.67 -29.71
N GLY A 8 -30.12 41.28 -28.54
CA GLY A 8 -31.27 41.31 -27.63
C GLY A 8 -31.57 40.01 -26.87
N ALA A 9 -32.19 40.04 -25.70
CA ALA A 9 -32.57 41.16 -24.85
C ALA A 9 -32.83 40.59 -23.45
N ARG A 10 -32.33 41.34 -22.47
CA ARG A 10 -32.87 41.60 -21.13
C ARG A 10 -34.20 40.88 -20.76
N SER A 11 -34.21 40.30 -19.56
CA SER A 11 -35.20 40.59 -18.50
C SER A 11 -34.68 40.01 -17.19
N ARG A 12 -34.24 40.83 -16.23
CA ARG A 12 -35.06 41.40 -15.14
C ARG A 12 -35.86 40.34 -14.39
N GLY A 13 -35.38 40.01 -13.19
CA GLY A 13 -36.12 39.20 -12.23
C GLY A 13 -35.31 39.05 -10.95
N ALA A 14 -35.33 40.09 -10.12
CA ALA A 14 -35.07 39.90 -8.69
C ALA A 14 -36.08 38.87 -8.17
N LEU A 15 -35.65 38.00 -7.24
CA LEU A 15 -36.39 37.60 -6.05
C LEU A 15 -35.59 36.51 -5.32
N LEU A 16 -34.91 36.95 -4.28
CA LEU A 16 -34.52 36.12 -3.15
C LEU A 16 -35.75 35.33 -2.69
N ARG A 17 -35.70 33.99 -2.73
CA ARG A 17 -36.64 33.17 -1.96
C ARG A 17 -35.88 32.02 -1.29
N ARG A 18 -35.72 32.21 0.01
CA ARG A 18 -35.40 31.21 1.03
C ARG A 18 -36.23 29.94 0.86
N MET A 19 -35.72 28.87 1.49
CA MET A 19 -36.39 27.73 2.12
C MET A 19 -35.86 26.40 1.56
N LEU A 20 -35.01 25.70 2.32
CA LEU A 20 -35.41 24.66 3.29
C LEU A 20 -36.28 23.59 2.61
N THR A 21 -35.74 22.38 2.43
CA THR A 21 -36.09 21.20 3.24
C THR A 21 -35.49 19.93 2.63
N ALA A 22 -34.78 19.19 3.50
CA ALA A 22 -34.56 17.76 3.54
C ALA A 22 -35.25 16.91 2.44
N TRP A 23 -34.44 16.18 1.69
CA TRP A 23 -34.86 14.95 1.03
C TRP A 23 -34.04 13.77 1.58
N LEU A 24 -34.70 13.06 2.49
CA LEU A 24 -34.80 11.60 2.57
C LEU A 24 -33.51 10.79 2.71
N ALA A 25 -33.33 10.30 3.93
CA ALA A 25 -32.62 9.08 4.24
C ALA A 25 -33.17 7.90 3.41
N LEU A 26 -32.27 7.20 2.70
CA LEU A 26 -32.47 5.82 2.26
C LEU A 26 -31.43 4.94 2.97
N PRO A 27 -31.84 4.07 3.90
CA PRO A 27 -30.95 3.04 4.43
C PRO A 27 -30.97 1.89 3.42
N GLN A 28 -29.87 1.67 2.71
CA GLN A 28 -29.67 0.43 1.95
C GLN A 28 -28.49 -0.29 2.59
N ALA A 29 -28.79 -0.91 3.72
CA ALA A 29 -27.92 -1.90 4.36
C ALA A 29 -27.93 -3.15 3.48
N TRP A 30 -26.94 -3.25 2.59
CA TRP A 30 -26.47 -4.54 2.13
C TRP A 30 -25.24 -4.86 2.98
N ALA A 31 -25.44 -5.67 4.01
CA ALA A 31 -24.34 -6.36 4.66
C ALA A 31 -23.77 -7.31 3.61
N ALA A 32 -22.65 -6.95 3.01
CA ALA A 32 -21.82 -7.90 2.30
C ALA A 32 -21.35 -8.93 3.33
N ASP A 33 -21.81 -10.16 3.17
CA ASP A 33 -21.23 -11.36 3.78
C ASP A 33 -19.78 -11.46 3.23
N ALA A 34 -18.87 -10.75 3.88
CA ALA A 34 -17.45 -10.86 3.58
C ALA A 34 -17.03 -12.26 4.03
N PRO A 35 -16.44 -13.10 3.15
CA PRO A 35 -15.93 -14.38 3.58
C PRO A 35 -14.93 -14.14 4.71
N ALA A 36 -15.14 -14.82 5.85
CA ALA A 36 -14.18 -14.83 6.94
C ALA A 36 -12.81 -15.14 6.34
N ALA A 37 -11.89 -14.16 6.42
CA ALA A 37 -10.50 -14.41 6.09
C ALA A 37 -10.06 -15.60 6.95
N THR A 38 -9.75 -16.73 6.32
CA THR A 38 -9.10 -17.86 6.98
C THR A 38 -7.94 -17.31 7.80
N PRO A 39 -7.69 -17.79 9.04
CA PRO A 39 -6.51 -17.38 9.78
C PRO A 39 -5.33 -17.53 8.84
N THR A 40 -4.75 -16.41 8.42
CA THR A 40 -3.51 -16.48 7.65
C THR A 40 -2.55 -17.18 8.58
N ASP A 41 -2.13 -18.41 8.24
CA ASP A 41 -1.01 -19.04 8.94
C ASP A 41 0.17 -18.07 8.77
N VAL A 42 0.37 -17.23 9.77
CA VAL A 42 1.48 -16.30 9.85
C VAL A 42 2.57 -17.09 10.56
N PRO A 43 3.76 -17.23 9.96
CA PRO A 43 4.86 -17.93 10.60
C PRO A 43 5.09 -17.40 12.00
N LYS A 44 5.32 -18.28 12.97
CA LYS A 44 5.46 -17.91 14.40
C LYS A 44 6.48 -16.79 14.64
N ILE A 45 7.54 -16.73 13.83
CA ILE A 45 8.57 -15.67 13.89
C ILE A 45 8.03 -14.26 13.58
N PHE A 46 6.90 -14.15 12.88
CA PHE A 46 6.27 -12.88 12.50
C PHE A 46 5.02 -12.56 13.34
N VAL A 47 4.70 -13.36 14.36
CA VAL A 47 3.59 -13.06 15.27
C VAL A 47 3.92 -11.79 16.06
N GLY A 48 3.02 -10.80 16.00
CA GLY A 48 3.21 -9.50 16.64
C GLY A 48 4.01 -8.48 15.83
N ALA A 49 4.51 -8.84 14.65
CA ALA A 49 5.20 -7.91 13.77
C ALA A 49 4.27 -6.80 13.24
N ASN A 50 4.77 -5.57 13.18
CA ASN A 50 4.05 -4.42 12.66
C ASN A 50 4.32 -4.25 11.15
N LEU A 51 3.40 -4.77 10.33
CA LEU A 51 3.52 -4.71 8.87
C LEU A 51 3.59 -3.29 8.31
N ALA A 52 2.87 -2.33 8.93
CA ALA A 52 2.86 -0.94 8.47
C ALA A 52 4.21 -0.26 8.74
N GLN A 53 4.81 -0.54 9.91
CA GLN A 53 6.17 -0.09 10.21
C GLN A 53 7.19 -0.77 9.28
N GLY A 54 7.03 -2.06 9.00
CA GLY A 54 7.89 -2.80 8.07
C GLY A 54 7.89 -2.22 6.66
N GLU A 55 6.71 -1.91 6.12
CA GLU A 55 6.57 -1.25 4.82
C GLU A 55 7.20 0.16 4.83
N LYS A 56 6.94 0.94 5.87
CA LYS A 56 7.51 2.27 6.05
C LYS A 56 9.04 2.21 6.04
N THR A 57 9.65 1.37 6.88
CA THR A 57 11.11 1.24 6.96
C THR A 57 11.69 0.71 5.64
N TYR A 58 11.03 -0.25 4.98
CA TYR A 58 11.44 -0.75 3.66
C TYR A 58 11.53 0.38 2.62
N ASN A 59 10.57 1.31 2.64
CA ASN A 59 10.54 2.45 1.74
C ASN A 59 11.58 3.53 2.12
N GLU A 60 11.72 3.84 3.41
CA GLU A 60 12.69 4.82 3.92
C GLU A 60 14.14 4.41 3.61
N LEU A 61 14.46 3.12 3.77
CA LEU A 61 15.76 2.56 3.43
C LEU A 61 15.95 2.30 1.92
N LYS A 62 14.93 2.60 1.10
CA LYS A 62 14.95 2.45 -0.35
C LYS A 62 15.35 1.04 -0.80
N CYS A 63 14.89 0.01 -0.08
CA CYS A 63 15.24 -1.38 -0.35
C CYS A 63 14.92 -1.78 -1.81
N ALA A 64 13.77 -1.33 -2.34
CA ALA A 64 13.37 -1.55 -3.73
C ALA A 64 14.36 -0.97 -4.75
N ALA A 65 14.91 0.22 -4.49
CA ALA A 65 15.83 0.88 -5.42
C ALA A 65 17.15 0.11 -5.54
N CYS A 66 17.73 -0.30 -4.41
CA CYS A 66 18.95 -1.11 -4.42
C CYS A 66 18.70 -2.50 -5.05
N HIS A 67 17.53 -3.10 -4.81
CA HIS A 67 17.17 -4.36 -5.47
C HIS A 67 17.07 -4.18 -6.99
N ALA A 68 16.46 -3.10 -7.47
CA ALA A 68 16.38 -2.80 -8.90
C ALA A 68 17.76 -2.65 -9.53
N GLU A 69 18.70 -1.95 -8.89
CA GLU A 69 20.08 -1.83 -9.37
C GLU A 69 20.76 -3.20 -9.53
N ARG A 70 20.50 -4.14 -8.62
CA ARG A 70 21.06 -5.51 -8.68
C ARG A 70 20.31 -6.44 -9.63
N MET A 71 19.08 -6.11 -9.99
CA MET A 71 18.15 -6.99 -10.71
C MET A 71 17.72 -6.39 -12.06
N MET A 72 18.63 -5.71 -12.75
CA MET A 72 18.41 -5.13 -14.09
C MET A 72 17.16 -4.23 -14.17
N GLY A 73 16.92 -3.45 -13.11
CA GLY A 73 15.79 -2.53 -13.00
C GLY A 73 14.54 -3.11 -12.33
N SER A 74 14.51 -4.40 -11.98
CA SER A 74 13.35 -5.01 -11.32
C SER A 74 13.39 -4.87 -9.79
N THR A 75 12.40 -4.19 -9.22
CA THR A 75 12.29 -4.01 -7.75
C THR A 75 11.84 -5.28 -7.02
N SER A 76 11.21 -6.23 -7.73
CA SER A 76 10.60 -7.43 -7.14
C SER A 76 11.36 -8.72 -7.43
N ALA A 77 12.17 -8.78 -8.49
CA ALA A 77 12.87 -10.00 -8.92
C ALA A 77 13.75 -10.62 -7.83
N MET A 78 14.25 -9.81 -6.89
CA MET A 78 15.00 -10.32 -5.74
C MET A 78 14.21 -11.32 -4.90
N HIS A 79 12.89 -11.16 -4.82
CA HIS A 79 11.97 -11.95 -3.99
C HIS A 79 11.20 -13.01 -4.79
N THR A 80 11.05 -12.82 -6.10
CA THR A 80 10.14 -13.63 -6.94
C THR A 80 10.84 -14.56 -7.92
N ARG A 81 12.15 -14.39 -8.17
CA ARG A 81 12.88 -15.24 -9.13
C ARG A 81 12.87 -16.73 -8.75
N PRO A 82 12.91 -17.65 -9.73
CA PRO A 82 12.89 -19.09 -9.47
C PRO A 82 14.07 -19.61 -8.63
N ASP A 83 15.25 -19.02 -8.80
CA ASP A 83 16.49 -19.37 -8.09
C ASP A 83 16.71 -18.54 -6.80
N ARG A 84 15.64 -17.96 -6.24
CA ARG A 84 15.72 -17.16 -5.01
C ARG A 84 16.32 -17.97 -3.87
N LYS A 85 17.07 -17.31 -2.99
CA LYS A 85 17.83 -17.95 -1.89
C LYS A 85 17.01 -18.22 -0.63
N VAL A 86 15.85 -17.58 -0.52
CA VAL A 86 14.99 -17.63 0.67
C VAL A 86 13.82 -18.57 0.40
N HIS A 87 13.67 -19.59 1.24
CA HIS A 87 12.69 -20.66 1.08
C HIS A 87 11.79 -20.86 2.30
N ASN A 88 12.07 -20.18 3.42
CA ASN A 88 11.19 -20.16 4.59
C ASN A 88 11.28 -18.83 5.37
N ALA A 89 10.41 -18.67 6.36
CA ALA A 89 10.28 -17.44 7.15
C ALA A 89 11.54 -17.11 7.98
N MET A 90 12.21 -18.13 8.52
CA MET A 90 13.45 -17.95 9.29
C MET A 90 14.56 -17.40 8.40
N GLU A 91 14.73 -18.00 7.22
CA GLU A 91 15.66 -17.53 6.20
C GLU A 91 15.34 -16.11 5.73
N LEU A 92 14.06 -15.77 5.53
CA LEU A 92 13.66 -14.44 5.11
C LEU A 92 14.12 -13.38 6.12
N ARG A 93 13.84 -13.58 7.41
CA ARG A 93 14.29 -12.67 8.47
C ARG A 93 15.81 -12.59 8.52
N GLY A 94 16.50 -13.72 8.39
CA GLY A 94 17.97 -13.78 8.37
C GLY A 94 18.58 -13.03 7.19
N PHE A 95 18.06 -13.20 5.98
CA PHE A 95 18.51 -12.50 4.78
C PHE A 95 18.23 -10.99 4.87
N THR A 96 17.07 -10.59 5.40
CA THR A 96 16.79 -9.17 5.65
C THR A 96 17.81 -8.58 6.63
N GLN A 97 18.10 -9.26 7.75
CA GLN A 97 19.15 -8.85 8.70
C GLN A 97 20.52 -8.70 8.02
N MET A 98 20.91 -9.68 7.21
CA MET A 98 22.18 -9.66 6.49
C MET A 98 22.28 -8.42 5.59
N CYS A 99 21.24 -8.13 4.79
CA CYS A 99 21.24 -6.96 3.91
C CYS A 99 21.32 -5.65 4.71
N VAL A 100 20.56 -5.53 5.79
CA VAL A 100 20.58 -4.36 6.70
C VAL A 100 21.99 -4.14 7.27
N THR A 101 22.63 -5.20 7.77
CA THR A 101 23.99 -5.12 8.34
C THR A 101 25.05 -4.82 7.28
N GLN A 102 25.01 -5.47 6.11
CA GLN A 102 25.99 -5.22 5.05
C GLN A 102 25.93 -3.79 4.49
N LEU A 103 24.78 -3.13 4.61
CA LEU A 103 24.58 -1.75 4.19
C LEU A 103 24.71 -0.75 5.36
N ASN A 104 25.18 -1.19 6.54
CA ASN A 104 25.35 -0.38 7.75
C ASN A 104 24.07 0.38 8.17
N HIS A 105 22.91 -0.22 7.95
CA HIS A 105 21.67 0.31 8.51
C HIS A 105 21.53 -0.13 9.96
N SER A 106 21.42 0.83 10.86
CA SER A 106 21.24 0.60 12.30
C SER A 106 19.76 0.38 12.61
N LEU A 107 19.26 -0.83 12.35
CA LEU A 107 17.91 -1.24 12.75
C LEU A 107 17.94 -2.11 13.99
N PHE A 108 16.91 -1.97 14.82
CA PHE A 108 16.64 -2.92 15.89
C PHE A 108 16.15 -4.27 15.33
N PRO A 109 16.34 -5.38 16.06
CA PRO A 109 15.91 -6.70 15.62
C PRO A 109 14.41 -6.78 15.27
N GLU A 110 13.57 -6.01 15.96
CA GLU A 110 12.13 -5.93 15.75
C GLU A 110 11.82 -5.26 14.41
N GLU A 111 12.48 -4.14 14.07
CA GLU A 111 12.29 -3.47 12.79
C GLU A 111 12.69 -4.35 11.60
N VAL A 112 13.77 -5.13 11.76
CA VAL A 112 14.17 -6.15 10.76
C VAL A 112 13.08 -7.22 10.60
N THR A 113 12.45 -7.61 11.70
CA THR A 113 11.37 -8.60 11.71
C THR A 113 10.10 -8.03 11.08
N ASP A 114 9.78 -6.76 11.31
CA ASP A 114 8.68 -6.05 10.69
C ASP A 114 8.84 -5.97 9.16
N ILE A 115 10.03 -5.62 8.66
CA ILE A 115 10.34 -5.64 7.23
C ILE A 115 10.18 -7.05 6.67
N ALA A 116 10.73 -8.06 7.33
CA ALA A 116 10.64 -9.45 6.88
C ALA A 116 9.18 -9.96 6.85
N ALA A 117 8.36 -9.57 7.82
CA ALA A 117 6.94 -9.89 7.87
C ALA A 117 6.16 -9.21 6.72
N TYR A 118 6.46 -7.93 6.46
CA TYR A 118 5.93 -7.20 5.29
C TYR A 118 6.29 -7.91 3.97
N LEU A 119 7.57 -8.27 3.79
CA LEU A 119 8.03 -9.02 2.61
C LEU A 119 7.36 -10.39 2.51
N ASN A 120 7.16 -11.09 3.63
CA ASN A 120 6.46 -12.37 3.62
C ASN A 120 5.04 -12.20 3.10
N LYS A 121 4.31 -11.20 3.58
CA LYS A 121 2.96 -10.89 3.12
C LYS A 121 2.92 -10.49 1.64
N ALA A 122 3.92 -9.75 1.16
CA ALA A 122 3.93 -9.21 -0.19
C ALA A 122 4.39 -10.22 -1.27
N TYR A 123 5.31 -11.14 -0.95
CA TYR A 123 5.99 -11.96 -1.96
C TYR A 123 6.10 -13.45 -1.66
N TYR A 124 6.16 -13.86 -0.39
CA TYR A 124 6.56 -15.24 -0.04
C TYR A 124 5.39 -16.11 0.43
N HIS A 125 4.49 -15.54 1.23
CA HIS A 125 3.33 -16.20 1.81
C HIS A 125 3.67 -17.51 2.55
N PHE A 126 4.83 -17.57 3.23
CA PHE A 126 5.16 -18.67 4.11
C PHE A 126 4.15 -18.79 5.24
N LYS A 127 3.96 -20.01 5.74
CA LYS A 127 2.99 -20.39 6.78
C LYS A 127 3.71 -20.75 8.08
#